data_AF-A0A4U5MFJ5-F1
#
_entry.id   AF-A0A4U5MFJ5-F1
#
_cell.length_a   1.000
_cell.length_b   1.000
_cell.length_c   1.000
_cell.angle_alpha   90.00
_cell.angle_beta   90.00
_cell.angle_gamma   90.00
#
_symmetry.space_group_name_H-M   'P 1'
#
loop_
_entity.id
_entity.type
_entity.pdbx_description
1 polymer ?
#
loop_
_entity_poly.entity_id
_entity_poly.type
_entity_poly.pdbx_seq_one_letter_code
_entity_poly.pdbx_strand_id
1 'polypeptide(L)'
;MSDKGGVNRLSGNVLDMKFMKRTKIRIEEDARKEAERKKQEEFLKLNDPSTSAGGVKRQPIQFERRIEVLENLVFGRMSFKGFNNDIEKYMKYHERLRNGEEDEDDETEDIGDLEMAQQWGADAVLGRKFMTKRERRINESALIDETGSRSNKRPYEVQNGDKSGKRARLA
;
A
#
# COMPACT_ATOMS: atom_id res chain seq x y z
N MET A 1 -0.89 2.04 -37.03
CA MET A 1 -1.49 0.70 -36.91
C MET A 1 -2.65 0.82 -35.95
N SER A 2 -3.85 0.92 -36.48
CA SER A 2 -5.07 1.22 -35.73
C SER A 2 -5.71 -0.10 -35.30
N ASP A 3 -5.82 -0.28 -33.99
CA ASP A 3 -6.28 -1.51 -33.33
C ASP A 3 -7.77 -1.73 -33.60
N LYS A 4 -8.10 -2.85 -34.25
CA LYS A 4 -9.47 -3.33 -34.45
C LYS A 4 -9.84 -4.22 -33.26
N GLY A 5 -10.75 -3.76 -32.41
CA GLY A 5 -11.33 -4.57 -31.34
C GLY A 5 -12.19 -3.72 -30.42
N GLY A 6 -13.51 -3.96 -30.44
CA GLY A 6 -14.49 -3.29 -29.60
C GLY A 6 -14.33 -3.64 -28.13
N VAL A 7 -13.38 -2.98 -27.47
CA VAL A 7 -13.24 -2.93 -26.02
C VAL A 7 -13.61 -1.50 -25.63
N ASN A 8 -14.56 -1.33 -24.72
CA ASN A 8 -15.01 -0.02 -24.20
C ASN A 8 -13.85 0.76 -23.56
N ARG A 9 -12.99 1.36 -24.39
CA ARG A 9 -11.94 2.27 -23.95
C ARG A 9 -12.58 3.65 -23.82
N LEU A 10 -12.39 4.26 -22.65
CA LEU A 10 -12.81 5.63 -22.39
C LEU A 10 -12.19 6.56 -23.45
N SER A 11 -12.93 7.59 -23.85
CA SER A 11 -12.40 8.57 -24.79
C SER A 11 -11.23 9.34 -24.18
N GLY A 12 -10.29 9.79 -25.03
CA GLY A 12 -9.12 10.57 -24.58
C GLY A 12 -9.51 11.77 -23.72
N ASN A 13 -10.56 12.50 -24.13
CA ASN A 13 -11.08 13.66 -23.40
C ASN A 13 -11.56 13.30 -21.99
N VAL A 14 -12.14 12.10 -21.80
CA VAL A 14 -12.55 11.62 -20.48
C VAL A 14 -11.33 11.26 -19.64
N LEU A 15 -10.31 10.63 -20.24
CA LEU A 15 -9.04 10.30 -19.55
C LEU A 15 -8.25 11.54 -19.13
N ASP A 16 -8.39 12.66 -19.83
CA ASP A 16 -7.75 13.93 -19.49
C ASP A 16 -8.40 14.65 -18.29
N MET A 17 -9.60 14.23 -17.89
CA MET A 17 -10.28 14.80 -16.73
C MET A 17 -9.52 14.50 -15.43
N LYS A 18 -9.58 15.45 -14.48
CA LYS A 18 -8.81 15.36 -13.22
C LYS A 18 -9.03 14.07 -12.44
N PHE A 19 -10.25 13.54 -12.45
CA PHE A 19 -10.60 12.30 -11.75
C PHE A 19 -10.08 11.04 -12.45
N MET A 20 -9.74 11.12 -13.75
CA MET A 20 -9.14 10.04 -14.54
C MET A 20 -7.61 10.12 -14.64
N LYS A 21 -6.95 11.07 -13.96
CA LYS A 21 -5.48 11.17 -14.01
C LYS A 21 -4.79 9.89 -13.57
N ARG A 22 -5.28 9.22 -12.51
CA ARG A 22 -4.70 7.96 -12.02
C ARG A 22 -4.86 6.83 -13.03
N THR A 23 -6.02 6.73 -13.68
CA THR A 23 -6.26 5.68 -14.70
C THR A 23 -5.44 5.95 -15.95
N LYS A 24 -5.34 7.20 -16.39
CA LYS A 24 -4.46 7.61 -17.50
C LYS A 24 -3.00 7.23 -17.22
N ILE A 25 -2.47 7.58 -16.04
CA ILE A 25 -1.10 7.23 -15.63
C ILE A 25 -0.88 5.71 -15.66
N ARG A 26 -1.80 4.92 -15.09
CA ARG A 26 -1.70 3.44 -15.10
C ARG A 26 -1.66 2.87 -16.52
N ILE A 27 -2.55 3.35 -17.40
CA ILE A 27 -2.61 2.89 -18.79
C ILE A 27 -1.32 3.24 -19.54
N GLU A 28 -0.79 4.45 -19.35
CA GLU A 28 0.46 4.89 -19.97
C GLU A 28 1.67 4.11 -19.42
N GLU A 29 1.69 3.82 -18.13
CA GLU A 29 2.72 3.01 -17.47
C GLU A 29 2.71 1.56 -17.98
N ASP A 30 1.54 0.93 -18.07
CA ASP A 30 1.38 -0.42 -18.62
C ASP A 30 1.86 -0.48 -20.07
N ALA A 31 1.48 0.52 -20.88
CA ALA A 31 1.92 0.63 -22.27
C ALA A 31 3.45 0.83 -22.37
N ARG A 32 4.04 1.65 -21.49
CA ARG A 32 5.49 1.85 -21.41
C ARG A 32 6.19 0.56 -21.00
N LYS A 33 5.69 -0.17 -20.00
CA LYS A 33 6.26 -1.44 -19.52
C LYS A 33 6.23 -2.51 -20.59
N GLU A 34 5.13 -2.62 -21.34
CA GLU A 34 5.02 -3.52 -22.48
C GLU A 34 6.01 -3.17 -23.60
N ALA A 35 6.19 -1.88 -23.89
CA ALA A 35 7.19 -1.41 -24.86
C ALA A 35 8.63 -1.67 -24.38
N GLU A 36 8.89 -1.50 -23.07
CA GLU A 36 10.19 -1.78 -22.46
C GLU A 36 10.50 -3.28 -22.48
N ARG A 37 9.54 -4.15 -22.15
CA ARG A 37 9.71 -5.61 -22.25
C ARG A 37 10.06 -6.02 -23.68
N LYS A 38 9.37 -5.47 -24.68
CA LYS A 38 9.68 -5.73 -26.10
C LYS A 38 11.10 -5.30 -26.48
N LYS A 39 11.56 -4.13 -26.00
CA LYS A 39 12.93 -3.67 -26.22
C LYS A 39 13.96 -4.53 -25.49
N GLN A 40 13.67 -4.98 -24.27
CA GLN A 40 14.53 -5.89 -23.53
C GLN A 40 14.65 -7.25 -24.23
N GLU A 41 13.54 -7.81 -24.72
CA GLU A 41 13.54 -9.02 -25.53
C GLU A 41 14.36 -8.86 -26.83
N GLU A 42 14.29 -7.70 -27.48
CA GLU A 42 15.12 -7.37 -28.64
C GLU A 42 16.61 -7.29 -28.27
N PHE A 43 16.95 -6.63 -27.16
CA PHE A 43 18.32 -6.51 -26.67
C PHE A 43 18.93 -7.86 -26.24
N LEU A 44 18.13 -8.72 -25.60
CA LEU A 44 18.55 -10.08 -25.25
C LEU A 44 18.81 -10.94 -26.49
N LYS A 45 18.03 -10.76 -27.57
CA LYS A 45 18.27 -11.45 -28.85
C LYS A 45 19.56 -11.01 -29.55
N LEU A 46 20.03 -9.79 -29.29
CA LEU A 46 21.24 -9.25 -29.90
C LEU A 46 22.53 -9.65 -29.16
N ASN A 47 22.44 -9.90 -27.85
CA ASN A 47 23.56 -10.33 -27.01
C ASN A 47 23.69 -11.86 -26.94
N ASP A 48 23.74 -12.50 -28.10
CA ASP A 48 24.07 -13.93 -28.17
C ASP A 48 25.57 -14.10 -27.86
N PRO A 49 25.97 -14.78 -26.76
CA PRO A 49 27.37 -14.90 -26.33
C PRO A 49 28.27 -15.58 -27.38
N SER A 50 27.67 -16.28 -28.34
CA SER A 50 28.32 -16.85 -29.54
C SER A 50 29.03 -15.79 -30.41
N THR A 51 28.58 -14.53 -30.39
CA THR A 51 29.17 -13.43 -31.18
C THR A 51 30.20 -12.60 -30.41
N SER A 52 30.25 -12.72 -29.08
CA SER A 52 31.25 -12.04 -28.25
C SER A 52 32.55 -12.84 -28.21
N ALA A 53 33.31 -12.77 -29.29
CA ALA A 53 34.62 -13.41 -29.40
C ALA A 53 35.55 -13.01 -28.23
N GLY A 54 35.76 -13.95 -27.30
CA GLY A 54 37.09 -14.40 -26.87
C GLY A 54 38.10 -13.37 -26.36
N GLY A 55 37.67 -12.35 -25.61
CA GLY A 55 38.59 -11.41 -24.95
C GLY A 55 38.42 -11.41 -23.44
N VAL A 56 39.46 -11.80 -22.70
CA VAL A 56 39.55 -11.52 -21.25
C VAL A 56 39.58 -10.00 -21.09
N LYS A 57 38.41 -9.38 -20.95
CA LYS A 57 38.27 -7.95 -20.70
C LYS A 57 38.82 -7.68 -19.31
N ARG A 58 40.09 -7.26 -19.23
CA ARG A 58 40.65 -6.69 -18.01
C ARG A 58 39.78 -5.50 -17.64
N GLN A 59 39.24 -5.51 -16.42
CA GLN A 59 38.41 -4.42 -15.92
C GLN A 59 39.25 -3.13 -16.01
N PRO A 60 38.75 -2.06 -16.66
CA PRO A 60 39.49 -0.81 -16.74
C PRO A 60 39.69 -0.25 -15.33
N ILE A 61 40.85 0.33 -15.07
CA ILE A 61 41.10 1.05 -13.81
C ILE A 61 40.13 2.23 -13.74
N GLN A 62 39.27 2.23 -12.73
CA GLN A 62 38.30 3.30 -12.49
C GLN A 62 38.84 4.25 -11.42
N PHE A 63 38.84 5.55 -11.71
CA PHE A 63 39.23 6.58 -10.76
C PHE A 63 37.99 7.18 -10.12
N GLU A 64 37.90 7.10 -8.79
CA GLU A 64 36.78 7.64 -8.03
C GLU A 64 37.25 8.75 -7.10
N ARG A 65 36.46 9.82 -6.98
CA ARG A 65 36.74 10.98 -6.10
C ARG A 65 35.71 11.14 -4.98
N ARG A 66 34.73 10.23 -4.90
CA ARG A 66 33.64 10.31 -3.92
C ARG A 66 34.17 9.82 -2.58
N ILE A 67 34.27 10.74 -1.62
CA ILE A 67 34.73 10.43 -0.26
C ILE A 67 33.82 9.41 0.42
N GLU A 68 32.52 9.44 0.11
CA GLU A 68 31.53 8.47 0.60
C GLU A 68 31.96 7.01 0.38
N VAL A 69 32.48 6.71 -0.81
CA VAL A 69 32.93 5.37 -1.21
C VAL A 69 34.33 5.07 -0.67
N LEU A 70 35.19 6.08 -0.61
CA LEU A 70 36.61 5.92 -0.22
C LEU A 70 36.80 5.81 1.30
N GLU A 71 35.99 6.50 2.09
CA GLU A 71 36.13 6.60 3.55
C GLU A 71 34.99 5.91 4.33
N ASN A 72 34.10 5.18 3.66
CA ASN A 72 32.98 4.46 4.28
C ASN A 72 32.13 5.34 5.22
N LEU A 73 31.69 6.50 4.72
CA LEU A 73 30.93 7.45 5.53
C LEU A 73 29.59 6.85 6.00
N VAL A 74 29.24 7.15 7.25
CA VAL A 74 27.95 6.79 7.86
C VAL A 74 26.92 7.92 7.71
N PHE A 75 25.66 7.60 7.98
CA PHE A 75 24.57 8.58 8.00
C PHE A 75 24.87 9.70 9.01
N GLY A 76 24.93 10.95 8.54
CA GLY A 76 25.44 12.06 9.32
C GLY A 76 24.53 12.54 10.47
N ARG A 77 23.22 12.28 10.40
CA ARG A 77 22.29 12.69 11.47
C ARG A 77 22.18 11.58 12.51
N MET A 78 22.60 11.86 13.73
CA MET A 78 22.62 10.87 14.80
C MET A 78 21.68 11.24 15.93
N SER A 79 20.93 10.26 16.44
CA SER A 79 20.17 10.36 17.68
C SER A 79 20.40 9.11 18.51
N PHE A 80 20.31 9.26 19.83
CA PHE A 80 20.57 8.20 20.80
C PHE A 80 19.57 8.27 21.94
N LYS A 81 19.32 7.12 22.58
CA LYS A 81 18.51 7.00 23.80
C LYS A 81 17.06 7.50 23.63
N GLY A 82 16.48 7.38 22.44
CA GLY A 82 15.10 7.77 22.16
C GLY A 82 14.86 9.27 22.12
N PHE A 83 15.90 10.10 21.94
CA PHE A 83 15.74 11.55 21.78
C PHE A 83 14.98 11.90 20.50
N ASN A 84 15.15 11.09 19.45
CA ASN A 84 14.39 11.19 18.22
C ASN A 84 14.28 9.81 17.57
N ASN A 85 13.14 9.15 17.80
CA ASN A 85 12.87 7.80 17.29
C ASN A 85 12.91 7.74 15.75
N ASP A 86 12.53 8.80 15.06
CA ASP A 86 12.55 8.81 13.58
C ASP A 86 13.98 8.83 13.06
N ILE A 87 14.86 9.64 13.67
CA ILE A 87 16.29 9.65 13.30
C ILE A 87 16.93 8.30 13.62
N GLU A 88 16.63 7.68 14.77
CA GLU A 88 17.15 6.36 15.10
C GLU A 88 16.70 5.27 14.12
N LYS A 89 15.47 5.34 13.60
CA LYS A 89 15.00 4.45 12.52
C LYS A 89 15.79 4.67 11.23
N TYR A 90 15.98 5.92 10.82
CA TYR A 90 16.77 6.25 9.63
C TYR A 90 18.23 5.79 9.75
N MET A 91 18.84 5.93 10.93
CA MET A 91 20.19 5.42 11.19
C MET A 91 20.26 3.91 10.96
N LYS A 92 19.34 3.15 11.55
CA LYS A 92 19.29 1.68 11.38
C LYS A 92 19.06 1.27 9.94
N TYR A 93 18.12 1.92 9.26
CA TYR A 93 17.86 1.68 7.84
C TYR A 93 19.12 1.85 6.99
N HIS A 94 19.84 2.97 7.15
CA HIS A 94 21.07 3.22 6.40
C HIS A 94 22.22 2.27 6.79
N GLU A 95 22.27 1.80 8.04
CA GLU A 95 23.22 0.76 8.46
C GLU A 95 22.94 -0.59 7.78
N ARG A 96 21.67 -1.02 7.73
CA ARG A 96 21.23 -2.24 7.03
C ARG A 96 21.53 -2.17 5.54
N LEU A 97 21.16 -1.07 4.89
CA LEU A 97 21.43 -0.82 3.47
C LEU A 97 22.93 -0.86 3.15
N ARG A 98 23.78 -0.34 4.04
CA ARG A 98 25.25 -0.40 3.87
C ARG A 98 25.79 -1.83 3.99
N ASN A 99 25.20 -2.64 4.87
CA ASN A 99 25.59 -4.03 5.07
C ASN A 99 25.03 -4.97 4.00
N GLY A 100 24.16 -4.47 3.11
CA GLY A 100 23.47 -5.28 2.10
C GLY A 100 22.39 -6.18 2.68
N GLU A 101 21.88 -5.84 3.87
CA GLU A 101 20.70 -6.49 4.45
C GLU A 101 19.48 -5.84 3.79
N GLU A 102 18.73 -6.61 2.99
CA GLU A 102 17.43 -6.16 2.46
C GLU A 102 16.45 -5.99 3.62
N ASP A 103 15.74 -4.85 3.62
CA ASP A 103 14.72 -4.54 4.60
C ASP A 103 13.50 -5.47 4.39
N GLU A 104 13.46 -6.62 5.07
CA GLU A 104 12.28 -7.49 5.15
C GLU A 104 11.07 -6.79 5.82
N ASP A 105 11.31 -5.69 6.55
CA ASP A 105 10.29 -5.03 7.38
C ASP A 105 9.35 -4.07 6.62
N ASP A 106 9.75 -3.58 5.43
CA ASP A 106 8.95 -2.62 4.66
C ASP A 106 8.09 -3.30 3.57
N GLU A 107 8.22 -4.62 3.40
CA GLU A 107 7.20 -5.41 2.74
C GLU A 107 6.04 -5.60 3.72
N THR A 108 5.27 -4.52 3.92
CA THR A 108 3.90 -4.69 4.41
C THR A 108 3.17 -5.45 3.32
N GLU A 109 3.21 -6.78 3.39
CA GLU A 109 2.34 -7.62 2.59
C GLU A 109 0.92 -7.10 2.81
N ASP A 110 0.25 -6.71 1.72
CA ASP A 110 -1.14 -6.31 1.77
C ASP A 110 -1.93 -7.50 2.33
N ILE A 111 -2.47 -7.36 3.55
CA ILE A 111 -3.31 -8.39 4.16
C ILE A 111 -4.51 -8.60 3.25
N GLY A 112 -4.59 -9.77 2.63
CA GLY A 112 -5.69 -10.11 1.73
C GLY A 112 -7.03 -10.14 2.45
N ASP A 113 -8.11 -9.87 1.71
CA ASP A 113 -9.48 -9.86 2.26
C ASP A 113 -9.83 -11.16 3.02
N LEU A 114 -9.29 -12.30 2.58
CA LEU A 114 -9.48 -13.61 3.23
C LEU A 114 -8.82 -13.69 4.60
N GLU A 115 -7.58 -13.19 4.72
CA GLU A 115 -6.83 -13.20 5.97
C GLU A 115 -7.44 -12.22 6.97
N MET A 116 -7.85 -11.03 6.50
CA MET A 116 -8.59 -10.05 7.29
C MET A 116 -9.93 -10.63 7.79
N ALA A 117 -10.63 -11.39 6.95
CA ALA A 117 -11.89 -12.04 7.31
C ALA A 117 -11.71 -13.15 8.36
N GLN A 118 -10.58 -13.85 8.38
CA GLN A 118 -10.26 -14.83 9.41
C GLN A 118 -9.86 -14.15 10.74
N GLN A 119 -8.98 -13.16 10.68
CA GLN A 119 -8.46 -12.43 11.85
C GLN A 119 -9.57 -11.67 12.60
N TRP A 120 -10.47 -10.99 11.88
CA TRP A 120 -11.53 -10.16 12.47
C TRP A 120 -12.94 -10.76 12.33
N GLY A 121 -13.03 -11.99 11.82
CA GLY A 121 -14.23 -12.81 11.86
C GLY A 121 -15.38 -12.24 11.01
N ALA A 122 -15.29 -12.40 9.69
CA ALA A 122 -16.46 -12.23 8.81
C ALA A 122 -17.65 -13.10 9.29
N ASP A 123 -17.37 -14.30 9.81
CA ASP A 123 -18.36 -15.22 10.39
C ASP A 123 -19.05 -14.66 11.64
N ALA A 124 -18.30 -13.92 12.48
CA ALA A 124 -18.84 -13.32 13.70
C ALA A 124 -19.82 -12.18 13.43
N VAL A 125 -19.62 -11.44 12.33
CA VAL A 125 -20.46 -10.30 11.93
C VAL A 125 -21.61 -10.74 11.03
N LEU A 126 -21.36 -11.63 10.06
CA LEU A 126 -22.38 -12.11 9.12
C LEU A 126 -23.34 -13.11 9.78
N GLY A 127 -22.84 -14.00 10.64
CA GLY A 127 -23.69 -14.94 11.38
C GLY A 127 -24.81 -14.24 12.15
N ARG A 128 -24.50 -13.11 12.83
CA ARG A 128 -25.49 -12.34 13.60
C ARG A 128 -26.59 -11.69 12.77
N LYS A 129 -26.32 -11.39 11.50
CA LYS A 129 -27.27 -10.72 10.58
C LYS A 129 -28.34 -11.68 10.06
N PHE A 130 -28.03 -12.98 9.97
CA PHE A 130 -28.95 -14.02 9.50
C PHE A 130 -29.63 -14.83 10.61
N MET A 131 -29.23 -14.63 11.88
CA MET A 131 -29.88 -15.28 13.02
C MET A 131 -31.31 -14.77 13.23
N THR A 132 -32.22 -15.70 13.50
CA THR A 132 -33.60 -15.40 13.88
C THR A 132 -33.67 -14.76 15.27
N LYS A 133 -34.77 -14.06 15.57
CA LYS A 133 -34.98 -13.38 16.87
C LYS A 133 -34.91 -14.33 18.07
N ARG A 134 -35.21 -15.63 17.86
CA ARG A 134 -35.09 -16.68 18.88
C ARG A 134 -33.64 -17.08 19.12
N GLU A 135 -32.88 -17.33 18.06
CA GLU A 135 -31.47 -17.76 18.14
C GLU A 135 -30.58 -16.67 18.74
N ARG A 136 -30.86 -15.38 18.46
CA ARG A 136 -30.12 -14.26 19.06
C ARG A 136 -30.23 -14.24 20.59
N ARG A 137 -31.41 -14.54 21.14
CA ARG A 137 -31.64 -14.59 22.59
C ARG A 137 -30.90 -15.75 23.26
N ILE A 138 -30.85 -16.90 22.59
CA ILE A 138 -30.15 -18.09 23.08
C ILE A 138 -28.64 -17.84 23.14
N ASN A 139 -28.09 -17.18 22.12
CA ASN A 139 -26.67 -16.87 22.05
C ASN A 139 -26.26 -15.77 23.05
N GLU A 140 -27.11 -14.77 23.29
CA GLU A 140 -26.90 -13.77 24.36
C GLU A 140 -26.92 -14.39 25.76
N SER A 141 -27.74 -15.42 26.01
CA SER A 141 -27.74 -16.15 27.29
C SER A 141 -26.54 -17.07 27.48
N ALA A 142 -25.90 -17.52 26.39
CA ALA A 142 -24.71 -18.37 26.42
C ALA A 142 -23.40 -17.58 26.62
N LEU A 143 -23.43 -16.25 26.46
CA LEU A 143 -22.28 -15.34 26.63
C LEU A 143 -22.25 -14.68 28.03
N ILE A 144 -22.85 -15.33 29.03
CA ILE A 144 -22.75 -14.92 30.43
C ILE A 144 -21.62 -15.74 31.05
N ASP A 145 -20.38 -15.32 30.81
CA ASP A 145 -19.22 -15.83 31.51
C ASP A 145 -19.16 -15.20 32.92
N GLU A 146 -18.71 -15.96 33.91
CA GLU A 146 -18.71 -15.68 35.36
C GLU A 146 -17.73 -14.57 35.79
N THR A 147 -17.47 -13.58 34.94
CA THR A 147 -16.70 -12.39 35.31
C THR A 147 -17.59 -11.15 35.21
N GLY A 148 -18.05 -10.67 36.37
CA GLY A 148 -18.99 -9.57 36.51
C GLY A 148 -18.46 -8.24 35.99
N SER A 149 -18.55 -8.02 34.68
CA SER A 149 -18.38 -6.71 34.05
C SER A 149 -19.48 -6.48 33.01
N ARG A 150 -20.59 -5.90 33.47
CA ARG A 150 -21.64 -5.38 32.58
C ARG A 150 -21.01 -4.26 31.73
N SER A 151 -20.79 -4.53 30.44
CA SER A 151 -20.47 -3.47 29.49
C SER A 151 -21.68 -2.55 29.34
N ASN A 152 -21.58 -1.35 29.91
CA ASN A 152 -22.57 -0.29 29.73
C ASN A 152 -22.58 0.13 28.26
N LYS A 153 -23.47 -0.47 27.45
CA LYS A 153 -23.84 0.12 26.15
C LYS A 153 -24.61 1.40 26.43
N ARG A 154 -23.92 2.54 26.37
CA ARG A 154 -24.59 3.85 26.37
C ARG A 154 -25.51 3.91 25.15
N PRO A 155 -26.80 4.25 25.30
CA PRO A 155 -27.64 4.52 24.14
C PRO A 155 -27.14 5.79 23.46
N TYR A 156 -26.97 5.72 22.14
CA TYR A 156 -26.72 6.88 21.29
C TYR A 156 -27.97 7.77 21.33
N GLU A 157 -27.84 8.94 21.95
CA GLU A 157 -28.90 9.94 22.02
C GLU A 157 -29.04 10.60 20.64
N VAL A 158 -30.13 10.28 19.95
CA VAL A 158 -30.50 10.97 18.72
C VAL A 158 -30.93 12.38 19.11
N GLN A 159 -30.06 13.37 18.85
CA GLN A 159 -30.43 14.77 18.96
C GLN A 159 -31.53 15.06 17.94
N ASN A 160 -32.78 15.06 18.41
CA ASN A 160 -33.89 15.63 17.65
C ASN A 160 -33.64 17.14 17.59
N GLY A 161 -33.19 17.63 16.44
CA GLY A 161 -33.09 19.06 16.18
C GLY A 161 -34.47 19.70 16.27
N ASP A 162 -34.67 20.50 17.31
CA ASP A 162 -35.87 21.31 17.50
C ASP A 162 -36.09 22.24 16.30
N LYS A 163 -37.05 21.88 15.44
CA LYS A 163 -37.61 22.80 14.46
C LYS A 163 -38.53 23.78 15.18
N SER A 164 -37.97 24.80 15.84
CA SER A 164 -38.72 25.98 16.29
C SER A 164 -38.32 27.21 15.47
N GLY A 165 -38.68 27.20 14.19
CA GLY A 165 -38.63 28.38 13.34
C GLY A 165 -39.67 29.41 13.77
N LYS A 166 -39.31 30.31 14.69
CA LYS A 166 -40.10 31.52 14.99
C LYS A 166 -40.11 32.40 13.73
N ARG A 167 -41.25 32.47 13.04
CA ARG A 167 -41.51 33.43 11.96
C ARG A 167 -41.65 34.82 12.59
N ALA A 168 -40.65 35.68 12.42
CA ALA A 168 -40.80 37.11 12.70
C ALA A 168 -41.71 37.73 11.62
N ARG A 169 -42.80 38.37 12.05
CA ARG A 169 -43.57 39.30 11.22
C ARG A 169 -42.95 40.69 11.44
N LEU A 170 -42.42 41.30 10.39
CA LEU A 170 -42.16 42.74 10.41
C LEU A 170 -43.50 43.47 10.20
N ALA A 171 -43.70 44.50 11.01
CA ALA A 171 -44.71 45.53 10.83
C ALA A 171 -44.21 46.60 9.85
#